data_AF-A0A7C3B5L2-F1
#
_entry.id   AF-A0A7C3B5L2-F1
#
_cell.length_a   1.000
_cell.length_b   1.000
_cell.length_c   1.000
_cell.angle_alpha   90.00
_cell.angle_beta   90.00
_cell.angle_gamma   90.00
#
_symmetry.space_group_name_H-M   'P 1'
#
loop_
_entity.id
_entity.type
_entity.pdbx_description
1 polymer ?
#
loop_
_entity_poly.entity_id
_entity_poly.type
_entity_poly.pdbx_seq_one_letter_code
_entity_poly.pdbx_strand_id
1 'polypeptide(L)'
;MFKKWYRFFGLVIVASILLAACASPAPEPAAEEPAAEEPAAEEEAETAEAEEIKIGFLSALTGVFSSFGTMQKEGFELALEEVDYKVAGKKITVIYEDDQLDNELAVTKAKKLVEQDKVDFVTGMVSGDEGLTVGDYMKGKNIPVVPMYSASEDMTMRAFYPMIFRPTWTGAQSQDVFAYWLAKEKGYKKIYQIGEDYSYPWNESGGFIRGFCRGGGEEVTSVWFPPGSTADFSSMIASIPLDEGYDAIYYNGAGGDAVNFVKQYVELGMLDKMELIGQSNAFERPDLYALPKDIVGVLSAHHMADDLDTPEWNAFKDAFVERWGHPPSAASVFAYASMHLMLRAVEALNGDVSDKDALIKAMEEVDLTDDPLGPVTLDAYHAAISNVYIREVALGEDGDLYNKGLLTVKDVSQFGPYDPELYLAQPSDTNVYPTGICSELPAEMMEGAPYEFLPFGD
;
A
#
# COMPACT_ATOMS: atom_id res chain seq x y z
N MET A 1 -47.80 37.71 -1.57
CA MET A 1 -48.21 39.06 -2.04
C MET A 1 -47.08 39.63 -2.90
N PHE A 2 -47.39 40.40 -3.97
CA PHE A 2 -46.53 41.28 -4.81
C PHE A 2 -45.07 40.83 -5.16
N LYS A 3 -44.70 40.54 -6.43
CA LYS A 3 -44.36 41.49 -7.54
C LYS A 3 -43.36 42.59 -7.08
N LYS A 4 -42.24 42.94 -7.75
CA LYS A 4 -41.84 43.04 -9.19
C LYS A 4 -40.28 43.25 -9.20
N TRP A 5 -39.46 43.19 -10.27
CA TRP A 5 -39.51 42.80 -11.70
C TRP A 5 -38.07 42.84 -12.29
N TYR A 6 -37.75 42.12 -13.38
CA TYR A 6 -37.38 42.67 -14.71
C TYR A 6 -37.17 41.54 -15.74
N ARG A 7 -37.31 41.85 -17.03
CA ARG A 7 -37.25 40.93 -18.19
C ARG A 7 -36.27 41.49 -19.22
N PHE A 8 -35.62 40.64 -20.03
CA PHE A 8 -35.56 40.70 -21.51
C PHE A 8 -34.61 39.59 -22.04
N PHE A 9 -34.63 39.17 -23.30
CA PHE A 9 -35.55 38.34 -24.09
C PHE A 9 -34.81 38.03 -25.43
N GLY A 10 -35.03 36.88 -26.08
CA GLY A 10 -34.43 36.52 -27.39
C GLY A 10 -33.35 35.42 -27.29
N LEU A 11 -33.54 34.14 -27.59
CA LEU A 11 -34.53 33.39 -28.41
C LEU A 11 -34.26 33.46 -29.93
N VAL A 12 -33.97 32.29 -30.53
CA VAL A 12 -34.17 31.78 -31.92
C VAL A 12 -33.08 30.73 -32.21
N ILE A 13 -33.23 29.52 -32.76
CA ILE A 13 -34.29 28.53 -33.09
C ILE A 13 -33.50 27.28 -33.57
N VAL A 14 -34.00 26.07 -33.36
CA VAL A 14 -33.48 24.83 -33.99
C VAL A 14 -34.34 24.48 -35.20
N ALA A 15 -33.74 24.06 -36.32
CA ALA A 15 -34.43 23.47 -37.47
C ALA A 15 -33.56 22.41 -38.18
N SER A 16 -34.20 21.43 -38.80
CA SER A 16 -33.62 20.10 -39.08
C SER A 16 -33.42 19.78 -40.57
N ILE A 17 -32.37 18.99 -40.86
CA ILE A 17 -32.23 17.90 -41.86
C ILE A 17 -32.96 18.04 -43.22
N LEU A 18 -32.22 18.02 -44.34
CA LEU A 18 -32.34 17.00 -45.42
C LEU A 18 -31.28 17.14 -46.53
N LEU A 19 -31.01 16.02 -47.23
CA LEU A 19 -29.97 15.86 -48.27
C LEU A 19 -30.40 16.38 -49.66
N ALA A 20 -29.41 16.82 -50.46
CA ALA A 20 -29.43 16.73 -51.93
C ALA A 20 -28.00 16.66 -52.48
N ALA A 21 -27.76 15.79 -53.47
CA ALA A 21 -26.45 15.58 -54.09
C ALA A 21 -26.38 16.23 -55.48
N CYS A 22 -25.20 16.74 -55.86
CA CYS A 22 -24.85 17.08 -57.24
C CYS A 22 -23.40 16.65 -57.54
N ALA A 23 -23.20 15.93 -58.64
CA ALA A 23 -21.89 15.53 -59.14
C ALA A 23 -21.17 16.66 -59.89
N SER A 24 -19.87 16.50 -60.12
CA SER A 24 -19.05 17.36 -61.00
C SER A 24 -18.31 16.51 -62.06
N PRO A 25 -17.99 17.06 -63.24
CA PRO A 25 -17.62 16.28 -64.43
C PRO A 25 -16.12 15.96 -64.53
N ALA A 26 -15.80 14.96 -65.35
CA ALA A 26 -14.44 14.53 -65.68
C ALA A 26 -13.80 15.31 -66.85
N PRO A 27 -12.46 15.37 -66.94
CA PRO A 27 -11.71 15.66 -68.15
C PRO A 27 -11.13 14.39 -68.83
N GLU A 28 -10.85 14.50 -70.13
CA GLU A 28 -10.41 13.44 -71.06
C GLU A 28 -8.85 13.23 -71.12
N PRO A 29 -8.33 12.19 -71.82
CA PRO A 29 -7.07 11.54 -71.47
C PRO A 29 -5.81 11.99 -72.25
N ALA A 30 -4.65 11.49 -71.82
CA ALA A 30 -3.41 11.53 -72.61
C ALA A 30 -2.52 10.28 -72.40
N ALA A 31 -2.19 9.63 -73.53
CA ALA A 31 -1.04 8.76 -73.83
C ALA A 31 -0.71 7.51 -72.96
N GLU A 32 -0.66 6.35 -73.62
CA GLU A 32 0.07 5.16 -73.19
C GLU A 32 1.56 5.26 -73.58
N GLU A 33 2.46 4.87 -72.67
CA GLU A 33 3.82 4.34 -72.97
C GLU A 33 4.16 3.23 -71.94
N PRO A 34 5.15 2.36 -72.20
CA PRO A 34 4.99 0.92 -72.00
C PRO A 34 5.27 0.39 -70.59
N ALA A 35 4.76 -0.83 -70.34
CA ALA A 35 4.98 -1.57 -69.11
C ALA A 35 6.48 -1.79 -68.80
N ALA A 36 6.87 -1.44 -67.57
CA ALA A 36 8.10 -1.87 -66.94
C ALA A 36 7.77 -2.97 -65.91
N GLU A 37 8.69 -3.92 -65.74
CA GLU A 37 8.51 -5.09 -64.87
C GLU A 37 8.36 -4.68 -63.39
N GLU A 38 7.46 -5.36 -62.66
CA GLU A 38 7.40 -5.26 -61.20
C GLU A 38 8.76 -5.72 -60.61
N PRO A 39 9.42 -4.92 -59.75
CA PRO A 39 10.42 -5.48 -58.86
C PRO A 39 9.70 -6.47 -57.94
N ALA A 40 10.26 -7.68 -57.81
CA ALA A 40 9.75 -8.65 -56.85
C ALA A 40 9.71 -8.00 -55.47
N ALA A 41 8.57 -8.14 -54.77
CA ALA A 41 8.44 -7.65 -53.41
C ALA A 41 9.57 -8.24 -52.56
N GLU A 42 10.43 -7.37 -52.01
CA GLU A 42 11.24 -7.75 -50.88
C GLU A 42 10.26 -8.13 -49.76
N GLU A 43 10.39 -9.36 -49.28
CA GLU A 43 9.63 -9.87 -48.15
C GLU A 43 10.06 -9.02 -46.95
N GLU A 44 9.28 -7.98 -46.64
CA GLU A 44 9.44 -7.21 -45.41
C GLU A 44 9.37 -8.23 -44.27
N ALA A 45 10.54 -8.55 -43.71
CA ALA A 45 10.62 -9.39 -42.55
C ALA A 45 9.76 -8.74 -41.48
N GLU A 46 8.65 -9.38 -41.17
CA GLU A 46 7.75 -9.01 -40.09
C GLU A 46 8.63 -8.92 -38.84
N THR A 47 9.04 -7.70 -38.48
CA THR A 47 9.78 -7.46 -37.25
C THR A 47 8.78 -7.80 -36.18
N ALA A 48 8.91 -9.01 -35.62
CA ALA A 48 8.11 -9.47 -34.50
C ALA A 48 8.03 -8.30 -33.53
N GLU A 49 6.81 -7.79 -33.30
CA GLU A 49 6.60 -6.71 -32.33
C GLU A 49 7.31 -7.17 -31.08
N ALA A 50 8.27 -6.37 -30.61
CA ALA A 50 9.03 -6.70 -29.43
C ALA A 50 8.03 -6.71 -28.27
N GLU A 51 7.53 -7.89 -27.93
CA GLU A 51 6.37 -8.04 -27.05
C GLU A 51 6.60 -7.21 -25.79
N GLU A 52 5.61 -6.41 -25.47
CA GLU A 52 5.71 -5.39 -24.44
C GLU A 52 5.10 -5.95 -23.17
N ILE A 53 5.88 -5.95 -22.08
CA ILE A 53 5.37 -6.31 -20.76
C ILE A 53 4.54 -5.14 -20.24
N LYS A 54 3.26 -5.36 -19.99
CA LYS A 54 2.33 -4.33 -19.56
C LYS A 54 2.02 -4.44 -18.07
N ILE A 55 2.27 -3.37 -17.33
CA ILE A 55 1.99 -3.30 -15.90
C ILE A 55 0.85 -2.29 -15.67
N GLY A 56 -0.26 -2.76 -15.10
CA GLY A 56 -1.35 -1.89 -14.67
C GLY A 56 -1.07 -1.37 -13.26
N PHE A 57 -0.80 -0.07 -13.13
CA PHE A 57 -0.65 0.60 -11.84
C PHE A 57 -2.00 1.23 -11.46
N LEU A 58 -2.67 0.63 -10.49
CA LEU A 58 -3.92 1.10 -9.92
C LEU A 58 -3.63 1.70 -8.54
N SER A 59 -4.01 2.95 -8.28
CA SER A 59 -3.74 3.59 -6.99
C SER A 59 -4.60 4.83 -6.76
N ALA A 60 -4.80 5.19 -5.48
CA ALA A 60 -5.41 6.44 -5.07
C ALA A 60 -4.46 7.61 -5.38
N LEU A 61 -4.55 8.17 -6.59
CA LEU A 61 -3.77 9.33 -7.03
C LEU A 61 -4.49 10.66 -6.73
N THR A 62 -5.77 10.60 -6.35
CA THR A 62 -6.55 11.72 -5.83
C THR A 62 -7.26 11.34 -4.53
N GLY A 63 -7.77 12.32 -3.78
CA GLY A 63 -8.45 12.10 -2.49
C GLY A 63 -7.51 12.11 -1.27
N VAL A 64 -8.01 11.65 -0.12
CA VAL A 64 -7.34 11.76 1.19
C VAL A 64 -6.01 10.99 1.27
N PHE A 65 -5.87 9.90 0.50
CA PHE A 65 -4.66 9.07 0.44
C PHE A 65 -3.78 9.32 -0.79
N SER A 66 -4.00 10.44 -1.50
CA SER A 66 -3.22 10.81 -2.70
C SER A 66 -1.71 10.98 -2.48
N SER A 67 -1.29 11.29 -1.25
CA SER A 67 0.13 11.27 -0.85
C SER A 67 0.72 9.86 -0.99
N PHE A 68 0.04 8.83 -0.49
CA PHE A 68 0.50 7.44 -0.57
C PHE A 68 0.58 6.94 -2.01
N GLY A 69 -0.40 7.23 -2.86
CA GLY A 69 -0.35 6.86 -4.28
C GLY A 69 0.76 7.58 -5.06
N THR A 70 1.07 8.82 -4.69
CA THR A 70 2.22 9.56 -5.25
C THR A 70 3.54 8.91 -4.82
N MET A 71 3.71 8.60 -3.53
CA MET A 71 4.91 7.98 -2.98
C MET A 71 5.15 6.56 -3.51
N GLN A 72 4.08 5.76 -3.67
CA GLN A 72 4.15 4.48 -4.38
C GLN A 72 4.72 4.67 -5.79
N LYS A 73 4.19 5.66 -6.54
CA LYS A 73 4.64 5.92 -7.90
C LYS A 73 6.12 6.31 -7.97
N GLU A 74 6.62 7.08 -7.01
CA GLU A 74 8.04 7.51 -6.97
C GLU A 74 9.00 6.33 -6.81
N GLY A 75 8.68 5.35 -5.96
CA GLY A 75 9.47 4.13 -5.81
C GLY A 75 9.32 3.15 -6.98
N PHE A 76 8.10 3.05 -7.51
CA PHE A 76 7.76 2.27 -8.71
C PHE A 76 8.54 2.73 -9.94
N GLU A 77 8.56 4.04 -10.23
CA GLU A 77 9.28 4.61 -11.38
C GLU A 77 10.80 4.48 -11.18
N LEU A 78 11.32 4.60 -9.95
CA LEU A 78 12.75 4.41 -9.67
C LEU A 78 13.23 3.02 -10.09
N ALA A 79 12.50 1.95 -9.72
CA ALA A 79 12.82 0.59 -10.12
C ALA A 79 12.69 0.34 -11.64
N LEU A 80 11.88 1.12 -12.36
CA LEU A 80 11.79 1.06 -13.83
C LEU A 80 12.94 1.81 -14.52
N GLU A 81 13.38 2.94 -13.94
CA GLU A 81 14.52 3.70 -14.43
C GLU A 81 15.83 2.91 -14.31
N GLU A 82 15.99 2.09 -13.26
CA GLU A 82 17.13 1.16 -13.10
C GLU A 82 17.30 0.16 -14.25
N VAL A 83 16.20 -0.27 -14.86
CA VAL A 83 16.17 -1.21 -15.99
C VAL A 83 15.96 -0.51 -17.34
N ASP A 84 16.03 0.82 -17.42
CA ASP A 84 15.74 1.62 -18.64
C ASP A 84 14.39 1.22 -19.29
N TYR A 85 13.38 0.97 -18.45
CA TYR A 85 12.05 0.45 -18.83
C TYR A 85 12.12 -0.82 -19.72
N LYS A 86 13.10 -1.70 -19.52
CA LYS A 86 13.37 -2.84 -20.39
C LYS A 86 13.99 -4.04 -19.65
N VAL A 87 13.34 -5.20 -19.71
CA VAL A 87 13.80 -6.45 -19.08
C VAL A 87 13.79 -7.58 -20.10
N ALA A 88 14.81 -8.45 -20.09
CA ALA A 88 15.00 -9.55 -21.04
C ALA A 88 14.82 -9.18 -22.54
N GLY A 89 15.13 -7.93 -22.90
CA GLY A 89 14.91 -7.42 -24.26
C GLY A 89 13.51 -6.90 -24.56
N LYS A 90 12.51 -7.19 -23.72
CA LYS A 90 11.12 -6.71 -23.80
C LYS A 90 11.00 -5.30 -23.24
N LYS A 91 10.25 -4.42 -23.90
CA LYS A 91 9.91 -3.09 -23.37
C LYS A 91 8.86 -3.23 -22.27
N ILE A 92 8.93 -2.38 -21.24
CA ILE A 92 7.90 -2.25 -20.21
C ILE A 92 7.04 -1.03 -20.54
N THR A 93 5.72 -1.19 -20.47
CA THR A 93 4.75 -0.08 -20.49
C THR A 93 3.91 -0.12 -19.23
N VAL A 94 3.70 1.05 -18.66
CA VAL A 94 2.86 1.23 -17.48
C VAL A 94 1.56 1.91 -17.87
N ILE A 95 0.46 1.41 -17.32
CA ILE A 95 -0.88 1.95 -17.54
C ILE A 95 -1.42 2.38 -16.17
N TYR A 96 -1.40 3.69 -15.96
CA TYR A 96 -1.82 4.33 -14.72
C TYR A 96 -3.34 4.51 -14.66
N GLU A 97 -3.95 4.09 -13.57
CA GLU A 97 -5.36 4.30 -13.27
C GLU A 97 -5.55 4.85 -11.84
N ASP A 98 -6.36 5.90 -11.72
CA ASP A 98 -6.77 6.52 -10.46
C ASP A 98 -8.11 5.93 -10.00
N ASP A 99 -8.14 5.33 -8.80
CA ASP A 99 -9.34 4.79 -8.14
C ASP A 99 -10.00 5.77 -7.16
N GLN A 100 -9.34 6.87 -6.79
CA GLN A 100 -9.87 7.92 -5.92
C GLN A 100 -10.25 7.46 -4.50
N LEU A 101 -9.71 6.33 -4.03
CA LEU A 101 -10.14 5.62 -2.82
C LEU A 101 -11.59 5.11 -2.87
N ASP A 102 -12.13 4.84 -4.07
CA ASP A 102 -13.45 4.26 -4.27
C ASP A 102 -13.36 2.80 -4.76
N ASN A 103 -13.88 1.87 -3.97
CA ASN A 103 -13.78 0.43 -4.24
C ASN A 103 -14.54 -0.02 -5.52
N GLU A 104 -15.65 0.64 -5.88
CA GLU A 104 -16.38 0.32 -7.12
C GLU A 104 -15.61 0.83 -8.34
N LEU A 105 -14.97 1.99 -8.22
CA LEU A 105 -14.08 2.56 -9.22
C LEU A 105 -12.82 1.71 -9.38
N ALA A 106 -12.16 1.30 -8.30
CA ALA A 106 -10.99 0.43 -8.30
C ALA A 106 -11.24 -0.86 -9.10
N VAL A 107 -12.34 -1.57 -8.80
CA VAL A 107 -12.77 -2.76 -9.57
C VAL A 107 -13.09 -2.42 -11.04
N THR A 108 -13.63 -1.23 -11.31
CA THR A 108 -13.89 -0.76 -12.69
C THR A 108 -12.60 -0.47 -13.45
N LYS A 109 -11.56 0.06 -12.79
CA LYS A 109 -10.23 0.29 -13.37
C LYS A 109 -9.47 -1.01 -13.58
N ALA A 110 -9.47 -1.92 -12.60
CA ALA A 110 -8.91 -3.27 -12.74
C ALA A 110 -9.54 -4.02 -13.93
N LYS A 111 -10.87 -3.92 -14.11
CA LYS A 111 -11.57 -4.43 -15.31
C LYS A 111 -11.04 -3.82 -16.60
N LYS A 112 -10.78 -2.51 -16.65
CA LYS A 112 -10.21 -1.86 -17.84
C LYS A 112 -8.80 -2.41 -18.15
N LEU A 113 -7.93 -2.43 -17.15
CA LEU A 113 -6.54 -2.92 -17.25
C LEU A 113 -6.50 -4.36 -17.81
N VAL A 114 -7.31 -5.25 -17.23
CA VAL A 114 -7.38 -6.68 -17.63
C VAL A 114 -8.11 -6.88 -18.97
N GLU A 115 -9.30 -6.31 -19.13
CA GLU A 115 -10.21 -6.67 -20.22
C GLU A 115 -9.98 -5.84 -21.48
N GLN A 116 -9.49 -4.60 -21.37
CA GLN A 116 -9.25 -3.69 -22.49
C GLN A 116 -7.75 -3.53 -22.80
N ASP A 117 -6.95 -3.16 -21.80
CA ASP A 117 -5.54 -2.82 -22.03
C ASP A 117 -4.62 -4.05 -22.19
N LYS A 118 -5.07 -5.19 -21.66
CA LYS A 118 -4.37 -6.49 -21.64
C LYS A 118 -3.04 -6.42 -20.90
N VAL A 119 -3.08 -5.98 -19.64
CA VAL A 119 -1.90 -5.99 -18.77
C VAL A 119 -1.48 -7.41 -18.38
N ASP A 120 -0.17 -7.61 -18.20
CA ASP A 120 0.42 -8.85 -17.73
C ASP A 120 0.44 -8.94 -16.19
N PHE A 121 0.46 -7.78 -15.51
CA PHE A 121 0.45 -7.63 -14.06
C PHE A 121 -0.51 -6.50 -13.63
N VAL A 122 -1.12 -6.62 -12.45
CA VAL A 122 -1.82 -5.52 -11.76
C VAL A 122 -1.13 -5.23 -10.43
N THR A 123 -0.88 -3.97 -10.13
CA THR A 123 -0.10 -3.56 -8.95
C THR A 123 -0.49 -2.17 -8.45
N GLY A 124 0.10 -1.74 -7.34
CA GLY A 124 -0.29 -0.56 -6.59
C GLY A 124 -1.21 -0.93 -5.43
N MET A 125 -2.40 -0.35 -5.41
CA MET A 125 -3.41 -0.38 -4.37
C MET A 125 -2.93 0.21 -3.03
N VAL A 126 -3.72 1.11 -2.46
CA VAL A 126 -3.36 1.87 -1.25
C VAL A 126 -4.11 1.35 -0.02
N SER A 127 -5.42 1.17 -0.12
CA SER A 127 -6.23 0.78 1.05
C SER A 127 -6.51 -0.71 1.08
N GLY A 128 -6.68 -1.26 2.29
CA GLY A 128 -7.00 -2.67 2.48
C GLY A 128 -8.30 -3.11 1.79
N ASP A 129 -9.34 -2.28 1.83
CA ASP A 129 -10.66 -2.59 1.23
C ASP A 129 -10.59 -2.62 -0.30
N GLU A 130 -9.82 -1.70 -0.88
CA GLU A 130 -9.54 -1.61 -2.30
C GLU A 130 -8.78 -2.85 -2.77
N GLY A 131 -7.71 -3.25 -2.06
CA GLY A 131 -6.97 -4.48 -2.37
C GLY A 131 -7.81 -5.75 -2.22
N LEU A 132 -8.69 -5.85 -1.21
CA LEU A 132 -9.62 -6.97 -1.06
C LEU A 132 -10.61 -7.05 -2.23
N THR A 133 -11.20 -5.92 -2.63
CA THR A 133 -12.22 -5.88 -3.70
C THR A 133 -11.63 -6.07 -5.09
N VAL A 134 -10.47 -5.47 -5.38
CA VAL A 134 -9.69 -5.74 -6.61
C VAL A 134 -9.22 -7.19 -6.62
N GLY A 135 -8.67 -7.69 -5.51
CA GLY A 135 -8.20 -9.07 -5.37
C GLY A 135 -9.30 -10.11 -5.64
N ASP A 136 -10.53 -9.89 -5.16
CA ASP A 136 -11.66 -10.78 -5.45
C ASP A 136 -12.06 -10.79 -6.92
N TYR A 137 -12.06 -9.64 -7.60
CA TYR A 137 -12.28 -9.57 -9.05
C TYR A 137 -11.18 -10.31 -9.85
N MET A 138 -9.94 -10.30 -9.36
CA MET A 138 -8.77 -10.88 -10.03
C MET A 138 -8.67 -12.41 -9.89
N LYS A 139 -9.42 -13.02 -8.98
CA LYS A 139 -9.51 -14.49 -8.85
C LYS A 139 -9.92 -15.14 -10.19
N GLY A 140 -9.06 -16.03 -10.69
CA GLY A 140 -9.29 -16.73 -11.97
C GLY A 140 -9.09 -15.88 -13.23
N LYS A 141 -8.46 -14.70 -13.14
CA LYS A 141 -8.08 -13.87 -14.30
C LYS A 141 -6.74 -14.27 -14.93
N ASN A 142 -5.95 -15.11 -14.25
CA ASN A 142 -4.61 -15.57 -14.67
C ASN A 142 -3.62 -14.42 -14.93
N ILE A 143 -3.72 -13.35 -14.15
CA ILE A 143 -2.85 -12.17 -14.14
C ILE A 143 -2.39 -11.97 -12.69
N PRO A 144 -1.07 -11.90 -12.40
CA PRO A 144 -0.60 -11.64 -11.06
C PRO A 144 -1.08 -10.30 -10.50
N VAL A 145 -1.30 -10.28 -9.17
CA VAL A 145 -1.64 -9.08 -8.41
C VAL A 145 -0.59 -8.87 -7.33
N VAL A 146 0.06 -7.70 -7.34
CA VAL A 146 1.13 -7.35 -6.40
C VAL A 146 0.74 -6.08 -5.63
N PRO A 147 0.11 -6.16 -4.44
CA PRO A 147 -0.16 -5.00 -3.59
C PRO A 147 1.12 -4.37 -3.06
N MET A 148 1.29 -3.08 -3.35
CA MET A 148 2.44 -2.25 -2.95
C MET A 148 2.24 -1.56 -1.60
N TYR A 149 1.00 -1.28 -1.19
CA TYR A 149 0.71 -0.62 0.09
C TYR A 149 -0.58 -1.10 0.75
N SER A 150 -1.53 -1.63 -0.02
CA SER A 150 -2.72 -2.30 0.53
C SER A 150 -2.32 -3.53 1.38
N ALA A 151 -2.33 -3.34 2.69
CA ALA A 151 -1.84 -4.30 3.68
C ALA A 151 -2.96 -5.08 4.43
N SER A 152 -4.17 -5.21 3.86
CA SER A 152 -5.18 -6.09 4.49
C SER A 152 -4.75 -7.55 4.45
N GLU A 153 -4.69 -8.20 5.61
CA GLU A 153 -4.13 -9.55 5.76
C GLU A 153 -4.83 -10.58 4.86
N ASP A 154 -6.16 -10.48 4.74
CA ASP A 154 -6.98 -11.51 4.11
C ASP A 154 -6.66 -11.73 2.62
N MET A 155 -6.09 -10.74 1.94
CA MET A 155 -5.60 -10.86 0.56
C MET A 155 -4.60 -12.03 0.39
N THR A 156 -3.67 -12.22 1.33
CA THR A 156 -2.68 -13.32 1.37
C THR A 156 -2.99 -14.34 2.46
N MET A 157 -4.25 -14.41 2.89
CA MET A 157 -4.73 -15.37 3.87
C MET A 157 -6.05 -15.99 3.40
N ARG A 158 -7.22 -15.60 3.95
CA ARG A 158 -8.50 -16.26 3.68
C ARG A 158 -9.03 -16.04 2.26
N ALA A 159 -8.54 -15.01 1.55
CA ALA A 159 -8.84 -14.71 0.16
C ALA A 159 -7.70 -15.08 -0.82
N PHE A 160 -6.65 -15.77 -0.36
CA PHE A 160 -5.48 -16.17 -1.16
C PHE A 160 -5.86 -16.94 -2.43
N TYR A 161 -5.07 -16.71 -3.49
CA TYR A 161 -5.07 -17.47 -4.73
C TYR A 161 -3.66 -17.39 -5.36
N PRO A 162 -3.17 -18.40 -6.10
CA PRO A 162 -1.75 -18.49 -6.51
C PRO A 162 -1.19 -17.34 -7.35
N MET A 163 -2.02 -16.39 -7.80
CA MET A 163 -1.59 -15.22 -8.56
C MET A 163 -1.41 -13.96 -7.69
N ILE A 164 -1.72 -13.98 -6.40
CA ILE A 164 -1.40 -12.86 -5.52
C ILE A 164 0.00 -13.04 -4.92
N PHE A 165 0.78 -11.96 -4.86
CA PHE A 165 2.12 -11.94 -4.26
C PHE A 165 2.34 -10.64 -3.51
N ARG A 166 2.78 -10.69 -2.26
CA ARG A 166 2.96 -9.54 -1.38
C ARG A 166 4.38 -9.53 -0.80
N PRO A 167 5.35 -8.94 -1.49
CA PRO A 167 6.72 -8.76 -0.98
C PRO A 167 6.82 -7.57 0.00
N THR A 168 5.73 -7.23 0.70
CA THR A 168 5.58 -6.00 1.49
C THR A 168 5.22 -6.34 2.94
N TRP A 169 3.99 -6.08 3.43
CA TRP A 169 3.56 -6.45 4.79
C TRP A 169 2.04 -6.61 4.92
N THR A 170 1.60 -7.14 6.07
CA THR A 170 0.19 -7.14 6.49
C THR A 170 -0.01 -6.33 7.78
N GLY A 171 -1.21 -5.76 7.99
CA GLY A 171 -1.46 -4.87 9.12
C GLY A 171 -1.24 -5.50 10.51
N ALA A 172 -1.53 -6.80 10.67
CA ALA A 172 -1.32 -7.47 11.96
C ALA A 172 0.17 -7.73 12.29
N GLN A 173 1.04 -7.77 11.28
CA GLN A 173 2.40 -8.33 11.33
C GLN A 173 3.34 -7.54 12.26
N SER A 174 3.42 -6.22 12.08
CA SER A 174 4.21 -5.33 12.93
C SER A 174 3.59 -5.14 14.32
N GLN A 175 2.26 -5.18 14.42
CA GLN A 175 1.55 -4.83 15.66
C GLN A 175 1.53 -5.95 16.70
N ASP A 176 1.53 -7.22 16.28
CA ASP A 176 1.72 -8.33 17.24
C ASP A 176 3.09 -8.22 17.93
N VAL A 177 4.15 -7.90 17.17
CA VAL A 177 5.50 -7.63 17.69
C VAL A 177 5.50 -6.45 18.66
N PHE A 178 4.95 -5.31 18.24
CA PHE A 178 4.95 -4.07 19.02
C PHE A 178 4.20 -4.23 20.34
N ALA A 179 2.98 -4.75 20.28
CA ALA A 179 2.11 -4.85 21.44
C ALA A 179 2.58 -5.92 22.42
N TYR A 180 3.17 -7.02 21.93
CA TYR A 180 3.86 -8.00 22.78
C TYR A 180 4.99 -7.32 23.57
N TRP A 181 5.84 -6.54 22.90
CA TRP A 181 6.92 -5.80 23.56
C TRP A 181 6.42 -4.78 24.60
N LEU A 182 5.38 -4.01 24.28
CA LEU A 182 4.78 -3.05 25.21
C LEU A 182 4.24 -3.73 26.48
N ALA A 183 3.45 -4.78 26.33
CA ALA A 183 2.91 -5.51 27.49
C ALA A 183 4.00 -6.19 28.32
N LYS A 184 5.04 -6.72 27.64
CA LYS A 184 6.09 -7.54 28.24
C LYS A 184 7.21 -6.75 28.90
N GLU A 185 7.76 -5.77 28.19
CA GLU A 185 8.98 -5.04 28.57
C GLU A 185 8.67 -3.64 29.13
N LYS A 186 7.60 -2.98 28.65
CA LYS A 186 7.08 -1.73 29.26
C LYS A 186 6.05 -1.99 30.36
N GLY A 187 5.49 -3.20 30.41
CA GLY A 187 4.59 -3.65 31.48
C GLY A 187 3.14 -3.22 31.29
N TYR A 188 2.76 -2.66 30.14
CA TYR A 188 1.41 -2.13 29.88
C TYR A 188 0.33 -3.21 30.06
N LYS A 189 -0.84 -2.79 30.54
CA LYS A 189 -1.99 -3.63 30.90
C LYS A 189 -3.28 -3.19 30.23
N LYS A 190 -3.47 -1.88 30.00
CA LYS A 190 -4.66 -1.34 29.37
C LYS A 190 -4.32 -0.30 28.31
N ILE A 191 -4.85 -0.46 27.10
CA ILE A 191 -4.66 0.48 25.98
C ILE A 191 -6.00 1.03 25.52
N TYR A 192 -6.08 2.34 25.29
CA TYR A 192 -7.25 2.97 24.68
C TYR A 192 -6.93 3.32 23.22
N GLN A 193 -7.57 2.63 22.29
CA GLN A 193 -7.33 2.79 20.86
C GLN A 193 -8.34 3.74 20.23
N ILE A 194 -7.85 4.66 19.40
CA ILE A 194 -8.65 5.52 18.53
C ILE A 194 -8.21 5.24 17.10
N GLY A 195 -9.09 4.76 16.23
CA GLY A 195 -8.70 4.33 14.88
C GLY A 195 -9.71 4.55 13.77
N GLU A 196 -9.23 4.45 12.54
CA GLU A 196 -10.03 4.59 11.32
C GLU A 196 -10.85 3.31 11.04
N ASP A 197 -12.11 3.43 10.63
CA ASP A 197 -13.05 2.31 10.53
C ASP A 197 -13.02 1.62 9.15
N TYR A 198 -11.92 0.94 8.84
CA TYR A 198 -11.76 0.08 7.64
C TYR A 198 -10.76 -1.07 7.87
N SER A 199 -10.63 -1.99 6.89
CA SER A 199 -9.92 -3.28 7.10
C SER A 199 -8.49 -3.18 7.61
N TYR A 200 -7.70 -2.19 7.18
CA TYR A 200 -6.28 -2.13 7.54
C TYR A 200 -6.06 -1.81 9.04
N PRO A 201 -6.64 -0.72 9.60
CA PRO A 201 -6.65 -0.50 11.05
C PRO A 201 -7.28 -1.65 11.86
N TRP A 202 -8.28 -2.34 11.31
CA TRP A 202 -8.84 -3.53 11.97
C TRP A 202 -7.79 -4.65 12.09
N ASN A 203 -7.02 -4.91 11.03
CA ASN A 203 -5.93 -5.90 11.05
C ASN A 203 -4.77 -5.46 11.97
N GLU A 204 -4.37 -4.17 11.93
CA GLU A 204 -3.39 -3.59 12.88
C GLU A 204 -3.88 -3.73 14.34
N SER A 205 -5.17 -3.52 14.60
CA SER A 205 -5.77 -3.71 15.93
C SER A 205 -5.83 -5.16 16.37
N GLY A 206 -6.15 -6.10 15.48
CA GLY A 206 -6.18 -7.53 15.82
C GLY A 206 -4.79 -8.09 16.10
N GLY A 207 -3.78 -7.71 15.31
CA GLY A 207 -2.37 -7.99 15.61
C GLY A 207 -1.96 -7.41 16.95
N PHE A 208 -2.27 -6.13 17.18
CA PHE A 208 -1.99 -5.46 18.46
C PHE A 208 -2.64 -6.21 19.63
N ILE A 209 -3.92 -6.57 19.57
CA ILE A 209 -4.61 -7.28 20.65
C ILE A 209 -3.96 -8.64 20.93
N ARG A 210 -3.69 -9.45 19.90
CA ARG A 210 -3.04 -10.77 20.05
C ARG A 210 -1.67 -10.66 20.72
N GLY A 211 -0.82 -9.77 20.20
CA GLY A 211 0.49 -9.48 20.76
C GLY A 211 0.42 -9.00 22.21
N PHE A 212 -0.42 -8.00 22.48
CA PHE A 212 -0.62 -7.40 23.80
C PHE A 212 -0.99 -8.44 24.85
N CYS A 213 -2.03 -9.23 24.57
CA CYS A 213 -2.52 -10.25 25.48
C CYS A 213 -1.47 -11.32 25.74
N ARG A 214 -0.79 -11.80 24.69
CA ARG A 214 0.30 -12.78 24.79
C ARG A 214 1.53 -12.24 25.55
N GLY A 215 1.78 -10.93 25.48
CA GLY A 215 2.80 -10.23 26.29
C GLY A 215 2.40 -10.05 27.76
N GLY A 216 1.13 -10.31 28.12
CA GLY A 216 0.58 -10.20 29.47
C GLY A 216 -0.19 -8.91 29.73
N GLY A 217 -0.73 -8.27 28.68
CA GLY A 217 -1.75 -7.22 28.79
C GLY A 217 -3.13 -7.76 29.20
N GLU A 218 -4.08 -6.87 29.47
CA GLU A 218 -5.41 -7.21 29.99
C GLU A 218 -6.55 -6.74 29.07
N GLU A 219 -6.49 -5.51 28.55
CA GLU A 219 -7.56 -4.90 27.76
C GLU A 219 -7.05 -3.91 26.69
N VAL A 220 -7.64 -3.95 25.50
CA VAL A 220 -7.54 -2.90 24.47
C VAL A 220 -8.95 -2.43 24.12
N THR A 221 -9.27 -1.18 24.43
CA THR A 221 -10.61 -0.61 24.23
C THR A 221 -10.59 0.27 22.99
N SER A 222 -11.31 -0.12 21.94
CA SER A 222 -11.25 0.58 20.62
C SER A 222 -12.46 1.48 20.35
N VAL A 223 -12.18 2.69 19.88
CA VAL A 223 -13.15 3.63 19.30
C VAL A 223 -12.81 3.88 17.83
N TRP A 224 -13.82 3.75 16.98
CA TRP A 224 -13.67 3.80 15.52
C TRP A 224 -14.34 5.04 14.91
N PHE A 225 -13.73 5.63 13.89
CA PHE A 225 -14.29 6.74 13.11
C PHE A 225 -14.04 6.57 11.60
N PRO A 226 -14.93 7.02 10.70
CA PRO A 226 -14.68 6.85 9.27
C PRO A 226 -13.50 7.70 8.78
N PRO A 227 -12.58 7.17 7.94
CA PRO A 227 -11.43 7.92 7.45
C PRO A 227 -11.84 9.13 6.61
N GLY A 228 -11.09 10.23 6.74
CA GLY A 228 -11.32 11.51 6.06
C GLY A 228 -12.60 12.25 6.49
N SER A 229 -13.33 11.76 7.51
CA SER A 229 -14.64 12.30 7.89
C SER A 229 -14.58 13.44 8.90
N THR A 230 -13.46 13.63 9.61
CA THR A 230 -13.31 14.71 10.61
C THR A 230 -11.95 15.42 10.52
N ALA A 231 -11.99 16.75 10.56
CA ALA A 231 -10.82 17.58 10.82
C ALA A 231 -10.72 18.02 12.29
N ASP A 232 -11.77 17.79 13.10
CA ASP A 232 -11.87 18.18 14.51
C ASP A 232 -11.97 16.92 15.38
N PHE A 233 -10.87 16.59 16.04
CA PHE A 233 -10.75 15.47 16.97
C PHE A 233 -10.94 15.92 18.42
N SER A 234 -11.14 17.21 18.70
CA SER A 234 -11.15 17.76 20.07
C SER A 234 -12.20 17.09 20.97
N SER A 235 -13.37 16.76 20.43
CA SER A 235 -14.45 16.07 21.17
C SER A 235 -14.11 14.62 21.50
N MET A 236 -13.41 13.92 20.60
CA MET A 236 -12.97 12.54 20.77
C MET A 236 -11.83 12.47 21.80
N ILE A 237 -10.84 13.36 21.67
CA ILE A 237 -9.72 13.52 22.60
C ILE A 237 -10.22 13.89 24.00
N ALA A 238 -11.19 14.81 24.11
CA ALA A 238 -11.79 15.18 25.39
C ALA A 238 -12.67 14.09 26.02
N SER A 239 -13.02 13.03 25.27
CA SER A 239 -13.80 11.88 25.76
C SER A 239 -12.92 10.72 26.24
N ILE A 240 -11.60 10.85 26.17
CA ILE A 240 -10.64 9.84 26.64
C ILE A 240 -10.81 9.63 28.17
N PRO A 241 -11.07 8.38 28.62
CA PRO A 241 -11.30 8.06 30.04
C PRO A 241 -9.99 7.96 30.84
N LEU A 242 -9.43 9.12 31.21
CA LEU A 242 -8.14 9.23 31.92
C LEU A 242 -8.12 8.59 33.32
N ASP A 243 -9.28 8.27 33.92
CA ASP A 243 -9.41 7.67 35.24
C ASP A 243 -9.63 6.13 35.24
N GLU A 244 -9.74 5.51 34.06
CA GLU A 244 -9.95 4.06 33.90
C GLU A 244 -8.66 3.22 33.86
N GLY A 245 -7.50 3.85 34.06
CA GLY A 245 -6.21 3.17 34.24
C GLY A 245 -5.56 2.64 32.97
N TYR A 246 -5.81 3.30 31.82
CA TYR A 246 -5.05 3.07 30.59
C TYR A 246 -3.59 3.54 30.74
N ASP A 247 -2.65 2.82 30.14
CA ASP A 247 -1.22 3.15 30.13
C ASP A 247 -0.86 4.10 28.99
N ALA A 248 -1.52 3.95 27.83
CA ALA A 248 -1.31 4.78 26.64
C ALA A 248 -2.57 4.87 25.76
N ILE A 249 -2.59 5.91 24.91
CA ILE A 249 -3.45 6.01 23.73
C ILE A 249 -2.73 5.39 22.54
N TYR A 250 -3.37 4.42 21.89
CA TYR A 250 -2.94 3.89 20.61
C TYR A 250 -3.70 4.57 19.48
N TYR A 251 -3.02 5.44 18.74
CA TYR A 251 -3.61 6.06 17.56
C TYR A 251 -3.43 5.15 16.34
N ASN A 252 -4.56 4.62 15.85
CA ASN A 252 -4.66 3.63 14.80
C ASN A 252 -5.27 4.24 13.52
N GLY A 253 -4.62 5.29 13.00
CA GLY A 253 -4.98 6.01 11.77
C GLY A 253 -3.74 6.59 11.09
N ALA A 254 -3.90 7.17 9.90
CA ALA A 254 -2.81 7.59 9.01
C ALA A 254 -3.09 8.94 8.30
N GLY A 255 -2.11 9.41 7.53
CA GLY A 255 -2.29 10.54 6.60
C GLY A 255 -2.77 11.83 7.27
N GLY A 256 -3.68 12.55 6.57
CA GLY A 256 -4.23 13.80 7.06
C GLY A 256 -4.99 13.72 8.39
N ASP A 257 -5.62 12.57 8.67
CA ASP A 257 -6.33 12.36 9.94
C ASP A 257 -5.35 12.20 11.10
N ALA A 258 -4.23 11.48 10.90
CA ALA A 258 -3.13 11.42 11.87
C ALA A 258 -2.56 12.81 12.18
N VAL A 259 -2.29 13.61 11.14
CA VAL A 259 -1.79 14.99 11.30
C VAL A 259 -2.76 15.86 12.10
N ASN A 260 -4.08 15.73 11.86
CA ASN A 260 -5.11 16.48 12.56
C ASN A 260 -5.27 16.03 14.02
N PHE A 261 -5.30 14.72 14.28
CA PHE A 261 -5.42 14.15 15.63
C PHE A 261 -4.24 14.53 16.49
N VAL A 262 -3.00 14.27 16.02
CA VAL A 262 -1.78 14.47 16.80
C VAL A 262 -1.59 15.94 17.16
N LYS A 263 -1.85 16.87 16.25
CA LYS A 263 -1.84 18.32 16.54
C LYS A 263 -2.79 18.67 17.68
N GLN A 264 -4.04 18.23 17.59
CA GLN A 264 -5.05 18.53 18.60
C GLN A 264 -4.76 17.84 19.94
N TYR A 265 -4.13 16.66 19.92
CA TYR A 265 -3.69 15.95 21.12
C TYR A 265 -2.63 16.75 21.89
N VAL A 266 -1.67 17.34 21.17
CA VAL A 266 -0.64 18.24 21.74
C VAL A 266 -1.25 19.58 22.18
N GLU A 267 -2.10 20.21 21.36
CA GLU A 267 -2.75 21.50 21.68
C GLU A 267 -3.64 21.42 22.93
N LEU A 268 -4.26 20.26 23.19
CA LEU A 268 -5.06 19.99 24.40
C LEU A 268 -4.21 19.55 25.61
N GLY A 269 -2.88 19.52 25.47
CA GLY A 269 -1.92 19.11 26.51
C GLY A 269 -2.17 17.69 26.99
N MET A 270 -2.40 16.74 26.09
CA MET A 270 -2.69 15.35 26.45
C MET A 270 -1.44 14.50 26.65
N LEU A 271 -0.30 14.85 26.03
CA LEU A 271 0.99 14.20 26.29
C LEU A 271 1.41 14.27 27.77
N ASP A 272 1.02 15.34 28.49
CA ASP A 272 1.24 15.48 29.94
C ASP A 272 0.34 14.56 30.80
N LYS A 273 -0.65 13.89 30.20
CA LYS A 273 -1.72 13.15 30.91
C LYS A 273 -1.75 11.66 30.57
N MET A 274 -1.39 11.30 29.34
CA MET A 274 -1.45 9.94 28.81
C MET A 274 -0.44 9.81 27.67
N GLU A 275 0.35 8.75 27.68
CA GLU A 275 1.32 8.47 26.61
C GLU A 275 0.61 8.29 25.27
N LEU A 276 1.23 8.75 24.19
CA LEU A 276 0.79 8.47 22.83
C LEU A 276 1.72 7.43 22.21
N ILE A 277 1.13 6.39 21.63
CA ILE A 277 1.77 5.43 20.73
C ILE A 277 0.94 5.35 19.44
N GLY A 278 1.51 4.87 18.34
CA GLY A 278 0.82 4.83 17.04
C GLY A 278 1.08 3.60 16.21
N GLN A 279 0.15 3.31 15.30
CA GLN A 279 0.23 2.22 14.31
C GLN A 279 1.33 2.47 13.28
N SER A 280 1.60 1.48 12.43
CA SER A 280 2.68 1.49 11.44
C SER A 280 2.77 2.82 10.66
N ASN A 281 1.66 3.29 10.12
CA ASN A 281 1.58 4.47 9.25
C ASN A 281 1.20 5.79 9.97
N ALA A 282 1.19 5.84 11.31
CA ALA A 282 0.73 7.01 12.08
C ALA A 282 1.72 8.19 12.04
N PHE A 283 3.01 7.91 11.85
CA PHE A 283 4.11 8.87 11.94
C PHE A 283 5.01 8.81 10.70
N GLU A 284 4.46 8.54 9.51
CA GLU A 284 5.24 8.36 8.29
C GLU A 284 5.58 9.67 7.57
N ARG A 285 6.69 9.66 6.81
CA ARG A 285 7.05 10.77 5.93
C ARG A 285 6.14 10.79 4.69
N PRO A 286 5.76 11.97 4.16
CA PRO A 286 6.13 13.32 4.61
C PRO A 286 5.24 13.89 5.71
N ASP A 287 4.15 13.22 6.09
CA ASP A 287 3.17 13.72 7.07
C ASP A 287 3.81 14.01 8.44
N LEU A 288 4.82 13.23 8.82
CA LEU A 288 5.69 13.41 9.97
C LEU A 288 6.31 14.83 10.05
N TYR A 289 6.66 15.46 8.92
CA TYR A 289 7.19 16.82 8.87
C TYR A 289 6.15 17.88 9.29
N ALA A 290 4.86 17.55 9.20
CA ALA A 290 3.78 18.43 9.62
C ALA A 290 3.43 18.30 11.11
N LEU A 291 4.01 17.34 11.84
CA LEU A 291 3.68 17.06 13.24
C LEU A 291 4.40 17.99 14.24
N PRO A 292 3.79 18.27 15.41
CA PRO A 292 4.43 19.07 16.46
C PRO A 292 5.64 18.33 17.07
N LYS A 293 6.75 19.03 17.30
CA LYS A 293 8.01 18.45 17.81
C LYS A 293 7.90 17.88 19.23
N ASP A 294 6.82 18.18 19.93
CA ASP A 294 6.48 17.65 21.25
C ASP A 294 6.28 16.11 21.25
N ILE A 295 6.09 15.47 20.09
CA ILE A 295 5.95 14.00 19.98
C ILE A 295 7.29 13.23 19.96
N VAL A 296 8.44 13.87 20.13
CA VAL A 296 9.72 13.15 20.19
C VAL A 296 9.71 12.13 21.34
N GLY A 297 10.03 10.88 21.01
CA GLY A 297 9.93 9.72 21.92
C GLY A 297 8.63 8.92 21.80
N VAL A 298 7.65 9.37 21.01
CA VAL A 298 6.42 8.59 20.72
C VAL A 298 6.78 7.32 19.94
N LEU A 299 6.21 6.19 20.38
CA LEU A 299 6.59 4.85 19.93
C LEU A 299 5.64 4.31 18.86
N SER A 300 6.19 3.52 17.94
CA SER A 300 5.46 2.73 16.94
C SER A 300 6.32 1.55 16.48
N ALA A 301 5.79 0.70 15.58
CA ALA A 301 6.59 -0.29 14.87
C ALA A 301 6.20 -0.37 13.39
N HIS A 302 7.15 -0.72 12.53
CA HIS A 302 6.93 -0.97 11.10
C HIS A 302 8.08 -1.83 10.56
N HIS A 303 7.89 -2.46 9.41
CA HIS A 303 8.93 -3.04 8.55
C HIS A 303 9.98 -2.02 8.02
N MET A 304 9.96 -0.76 8.44
CA MET A 304 10.91 0.29 8.05
C MET A 304 11.32 1.16 9.24
N ALA A 305 12.59 1.59 9.28
CA ALA A 305 13.04 2.76 10.04
C ALA A 305 13.85 3.71 9.14
N ASP A 306 13.75 5.01 9.37
CA ASP A 306 14.37 6.05 8.51
C ASP A 306 15.91 6.06 8.58
N ASP A 307 16.46 5.59 9.70
CA ASP A 307 17.89 5.55 10.03
C ASP A 307 18.50 4.15 9.91
N LEU A 308 17.89 3.26 9.11
CA LEU A 308 18.58 2.06 8.63
C LEU A 308 19.94 2.44 8.01
N ASP A 309 20.94 1.56 8.17
CA ASP A 309 22.31 1.76 7.69
C ASP A 309 22.89 0.47 7.07
N THR A 310 22.10 -0.15 6.19
CA THR A 310 22.56 -1.27 5.34
C THR A 310 23.09 -0.75 3.99
N PRO A 311 23.98 -1.47 3.30
CA PRO A 311 24.40 -1.11 1.94
C PRO A 311 23.22 -0.94 0.96
N GLU A 312 22.23 -1.82 1.07
CA GLU A 312 21.04 -1.90 0.21
C GLU A 312 20.11 -0.70 0.47
N TRP A 313 19.82 -0.39 1.74
CA TRP A 313 19.05 0.79 2.14
C TRP A 313 19.73 2.08 1.70
N ASN A 314 21.04 2.22 1.92
CA ASN A 314 21.79 3.41 1.56
C ASN A 314 21.81 3.62 0.04
N ALA A 315 21.99 2.55 -0.75
CA ALA A 315 21.94 2.63 -2.22
C ALA A 315 20.56 3.09 -2.73
N PHE A 316 19.47 2.48 -2.22
CA PHE A 316 18.10 2.89 -2.55
C PHE A 316 17.82 4.35 -2.14
N LYS A 317 18.15 4.73 -0.90
CA LYS A 317 17.93 6.07 -0.35
C LYS A 317 18.70 7.13 -1.14
N ASP A 318 19.97 6.89 -1.46
CA ASP A 318 20.79 7.85 -2.21
C ASP A 318 20.25 8.04 -3.64
N ALA A 319 19.89 6.95 -4.33
CA ALA A 319 19.29 7.01 -5.66
C ALA A 319 17.92 7.72 -5.64
N PHE A 320 17.08 7.44 -4.64
CA PHE A 320 15.79 8.09 -4.45
C PHE A 320 15.95 9.60 -4.20
N VAL A 321 16.88 10.00 -3.33
CA VAL A 321 17.17 11.41 -3.03
C VAL A 321 17.76 12.13 -4.25
N GLU A 322 18.65 11.49 -5.03
CA GLU A 322 19.15 12.05 -6.30
C GLU A 322 18.00 12.28 -7.30
N ARG A 323 17.05 11.36 -7.36
CA ARG A 323 15.96 11.36 -8.35
C ARG A 323 14.79 12.28 -8.00
N TRP A 324 14.45 12.43 -6.72
CA TRP A 324 13.24 13.14 -6.26
C TRP A 324 13.55 14.37 -5.39
N GLY A 325 14.75 14.48 -4.84
CA GLY A 325 15.18 15.64 -4.04
C GLY A 325 14.66 15.66 -2.59
N HIS A 326 14.07 14.57 -2.11
CA HIS A 326 13.63 14.36 -0.73
C HIS A 326 13.86 12.90 -0.30
N PRO A 327 13.85 12.60 1.02
CA PRO A 327 13.94 11.23 1.51
C PRO A 327 12.76 10.35 1.02
N PRO A 328 12.97 9.03 0.89
CA PRO A 328 11.89 8.07 0.64
C PRO A 328 10.95 7.93 1.84
N SER A 329 9.78 7.33 1.60
CA SER A 329 8.85 6.86 2.63
C SER A 329 8.63 5.36 2.54
N ALA A 330 7.91 4.79 3.51
CA ALA A 330 7.44 3.42 3.50
C ALA A 330 6.74 3.06 2.17
N ALA A 331 5.82 3.92 1.70
CA ALA A 331 5.10 3.72 0.45
C ALA A 331 6.01 3.62 -0.78
N SER A 332 7.10 4.38 -0.82
CA SER A 332 8.08 4.34 -1.91
C SER A 332 8.91 3.06 -1.90
N VAL A 333 9.47 2.67 -0.75
CA VAL A 333 10.33 1.48 -0.68
C VAL A 333 9.55 0.19 -0.93
N PHE A 334 8.31 0.08 -0.45
CA PHE A 334 7.48 -1.10 -0.72
C PHE A 334 7.05 -1.21 -2.19
N ALA A 335 6.84 -0.09 -2.89
CA ALA A 335 6.59 -0.10 -4.32
C ALA A 335 7.84 -0.50 -5.13
N TYR A 336 9.02 -0.03 -4.71
CA TYR A 336 10.31 -0.42 -5.28
C TYR A 336 10.60 -1.93 -5.10
N ALA A 337 10.43 -2.46 -3.89
CA ALA A 337 10.51 -3.89 -3.57
C ALA A 337 9.55 -4.75 -4.42
N SER A 338 8.30 -4.29 -4.53
CA SER A 338 7.27 -4.94 -5.36
C SER A 338 7.64 -4.98 -6.84
N MET A 339 8.28 -3.93 -7.34
CA MET A 339 8.81 -3.91 -8.71
C MET A 339 9.96 -4.90 -8.87
N HIS A 340 10.90 -4.98 -7.92
CA HIS A 340 12.00 -5.94 -7.98
C HIS A 340 11.49 -7.39 -8.08
N LEU A 341 10.44 -7.77 -7.33
CA LEU A 341 9.77 -9.07 -7.50
C LEU A 341 9.29 -9.30 -8.95
N MET A 342 8.52 -8.37 -9.52
CA MET A 342 7.97 -8.54 -10.87
C MET A 342 9.07 -8.53 -11.95
N LEU A 343 10.02 -7.60 -11.89
CA LEU A 343 11.08 -7.45 -12.89
C LEU A 343 12.04 -8.64 -12.89
N ARG A 344 12.44 -9.14 -11.71
CA ARG A 344 13.32 -10.31 -11.60
C ARG A 344 12.64 -11.60 -12.10
N ALA A 345 11.33 -11.76 -11.85
CA ALA A 345 10.57 -12.89 -12.41
C ALA A 345 10.47 -12.83 -13.95
N VAL A 346 10.26 -11.63 -14.53
CA VAL A 346 10.27 -11.42 -15.99
C VAL A 346 11.65 -11.75 -16.58
N GLU A 347 12.75 -11.32 -15.94
CA GLU A 347 14.11 -11.62 -16.37
C GLU A 347 14.40 -13.13 -16.32
N ALA A 348 14.01 -13.81 -15.24
CA ALA A 348 14.19 -15.25 -15.07
C ALA A 348 13.50 -16.07 -16.18
N LEU A 349 12.36 -15.58 -16.70
CA LEU A 349 11.64 -16.18 -17.82
C LEU A 349 12.08 -15.69 -19.20
N ASN A 350 13.16 -14.90 -19.28
CA ASN A 350 13.63 -14.29 -20.53
C ASN A 350 12.53 -13.48 -21.24
N GLY A 351 11.63 -12.87 -20.46
CA GLY A 351 10.53 -12.05 -20.95
C GLY A 351 9.29 -12.81 -21.45
N ASP A 352 9.23 -14.13 -21.32
CA ASP A 352 8.01 -14.90 -21.63
C ASP A 352 7.12 -15.05 -20.39
N VAL A 353 6.16 -14.15 -20.24
CA VAL A 353 5.14 -14.18 -19.17
C VAL A 353 3.85 -14.87 -19.60
N SER A 354 3.84 -15.58 -20.75
CA SER A 354 2.63 -16.21 -21.29
C SER A 354 2.29 -17.53 -20.59
N ASP A 355 3.30 -18.29 -20.17
CA ASP A 355 3.13 -19.44 -19.29
C ASP A 355 2.94 -18.95 -17.84
N LYS A 356 1.69 -19.05 -17.38
CA LYS A 356 1.25 -18.54 -16.09
C LYS A 356 1.63 -19.43 -14.91
N ASP A 357 1.88 -20.73 -15.14
CA ASP A 357 2.41 -21.62 -14.10
C ASP A 357 3.93 -21.40 -13.94
N ALA A 358 4.64 -21.15 -15.05
CA ALA A 358 6.04 -20.74 -15.02
C ALA A 358 6.22 -19.37 -14.37
N LEU A 359 5.31 -18.41 -14.60
CA LEU A 359 5.33 -17.09 -13.97
C LEU A 359 5.14 -17.13 -12.45
N ILE A 360 4.16 -17.91 -11.96
CA ILE A 360 3.98 -18.12 -10.52
C ILE A 360 5.27 -18.67 -9.92
N LYS A 361 5.82 -19.75 -10.49
CA LYS A 361 7.06 -20.36 -10.01
C LYS A 361 8.26 -19.40 -10.06
N ALA A 362 8.39 -18.59 -11.10
CA ALA A 362 9.46 -17.61 -11.22
C ALA A 362 9.34 -16.52 -10.13
N MET A 363 8.11 -16.10 -9.77
CA MET A 363 7.85 -15.15 -8.68
C MET A 363 8.10 -15.78 -7.29
N GLU A 364 7.75 -17.06 -7.09
CA GLU A 364 8.09 -17.82 -5.86
C GLU A 364 9.60 -17.98 -5.65
N GLU A 365 10.38 -18.06 -6.74
CA GLU A 365 11.84 -18.30 -6.71
C GLU A 365 12.69 -17.02 -6.81
N VAL A 366 12.10 -15.81 -6.78
CA VAL A 366 12.88 -14.55 -6.80
C VAL A 366 13.68 -14.40 -5.51
N ASP A 367 14.98 -14.13 -5.66
CA ASP A 367 15.84 -13.68 -4.58
C ASP A 367 15.48 -12.22 -4.20
N LEU A 368 15.06 -12.03 -2.95
CA LEU A 368 14.76 -10.73 -2.32
C LEU A 368 15.64 -10.53 -1.05
N THR A 369 16.80 -11.20 -0.98
CA THR A 369 17.72 -11.06 0.16
C THR A 369 18.46 -9.71 0.20
N ASP A 370 18.44 -8.97 -0.91
CA ASP A 370 18.99 -7.62 -1.11
C ASP A 370 17.93 -6.51 -1.07
N ASP A 371 16.75 -6.79 -0.52
CA ASP A 371 15.70 -5.76 -0.32
C ASP A 371 16.20 -4.61 0.58
N PRO A 372 15.90 -3.33 0.26
CA PRO A 372 16.35 -2.19 1.06
C PRO A 372 15.94 -2.21 2.54
N LEU A 373 14.89 -2.96 2.92
CA LEU A 373 14.43 -3.11 4.30
C LEU A 373 15.06 -4.32 5.02
N GLY A 374 16.03 -4.98 4.39
CA GLY A 374 16.64 -6.21 4.85
C GLY A 374 15.99 -7.45 4.25
N PRO A 375 16.58 -8.65 4.43
CA PRO A 375 16.22 -9.84 3.66
C PRO A 375 14.73 -10.20 3.76
N VAL A 376 14.11 -10.42 2.60
CA VAL A 376 12.73 -10.89 2.49
C VAL A 376 12.70 -12.33 1.95
N THR A 377 11.83 -13.15 2.50
CA THR A 377 11.41 -14.43 1.88
C THR A 377 9.89 -14.48 1.78
N LEU A 378 9.35 -15.28 0.87
CA LEU A 378 7.89 -15.45 0.73
C LEU A 378 7.41 -16.73 1.42
N ASP A 379 6.29 -16.66 2.11
CA ASP A 379 5.62 -17.82 2.70
C ASP A 379 4.77 -18.59 1.67
N ALA A 380 4.13 -19.67 2.11
CA ALA A 380 3.28 -20.53 1.27
C ALA A 380 1.99 -19.85 0.74
N TYR A 381 1.72 -18.61 1.16
CA TYR A 381 0.63 -17.76 0.68
C TYR A 381 1.17 -16.49 -0.03
N HIS A 382 2.45 -16.54 -0.40
CA HIS A 382 3.19 -15.53 -1.15
C HIS A 382 3.32 -14.18 -0.45
N ALA A 383 3.25 -14.15 0.89
CA ALA A 383 3.48 -12.94 1.68
C ALA A 383 4.89 -12.90 2.26
N ALA A 384 5.42 -11.69 2.41
CA ALA A 384 6.72 -11.43 3.01
C ALA A 384 6.81 -11.93 4.45
N ILE A 385 7.83 -12.75 4.69
CA ILE A 385 8.50 -12.93 5.97
C ILE A 385 9.66 -11.93 5.96
N SER A 386 9.65 -10.95 6.86
CA SER A 386 10.58 -9.82 6.85
C SER A 386 10.83 -9.27 8.25
N ASN A 387 11.82 -8.37 8.39
CA ASN A 387 12.11 -7.73 9.66
C ASN A 387 10.99 -6.78 10.10
N VAL A 388 10.76 -6.67 11.41
CA VAL A 388 9.96 -5.60 12.03
C VAL A 388 10.87 -4.78 12.93
N TYR A 389 10.78 -3.45 12.82
CA TYR A 389 11.51 -2.50 13.64
C TYR A 389 10.55 -1.84 14.64
N ILE A 390 10.93 -1.81 15.92
CA ILE A 390 10.31 -0.92 16.91
C ILE A 390 11.04 0.41 16.86
N ARG A 391 10.31 1.52 16.89
CA ARG A 391 10.75 2.85 16.50
C ARG A 391 10.35 3.90 17.54
N GLU A 392 11.09 5.00 17.58
CA GLU A 392 10.66 6.25 18.22
C GLU A 392 10.69 7.40 17.22
N VAL A 393 9.76 8.35 17.33
CA VAL A 393 9.88 9.62 16.62
C VAL A 393 11.05 10.41 17.22
N ALA A 394 11.99 10.82 16.38
CA ALA A 394 13.18 11.57 16.76
C ALA A 394 13.31 12.86 15.94
N LEU A 395 14.16 13.78 16.41
CA LEU A 395 14.48 15.04 15.74
C LEU A 395 15.85 14.93 15.05
N GLY A 396 15.89 15.16 13.73
CA GLY A 396 17.09 15.14 12.92
C GLY A 396 17.97 16.39 13.10
N GLU A 397 19.20 16.34 12.57
CA GLU A 397 20.13 17.48 12.59
C GLU A 397 19.69 18.63 11.66
N ASP A 398 18.91 18.30 10.62
CA ASP A 398 18.18 19.25 9.76
C ASP A 398 17.05 19.99 10.50
N GLY A 399 16.59 19.43 11.62
CA GLY A 399 15.48 19.92 12.41
C GLY A 399 14.12 19.37 11.99
N ASP A 400 14.06 18.38 11.11
CA ASP A 400 12.83 17.67 10.76
C ASP A 400 12.67 16.40 11.62
N LEU A 401 11.45 15.85 11.65
CA LEU A 401 11.16 14.61 12.40
C LEU A 401 11.42 13.37 11.51
N TYR A 402 11.88 12.29 12.14
CA TYR A 402 12.12 10.97 11.50
C TYR A 402 11.81 9.81 12.46
N ASN A 403 11.54 8.62 11.91
CA ASN A 403 11.38 7.39 12.69
C ASN A 403 12.72 6.72 12.92
N LYS A 404 13.23 6.83 14.14
CA LYS A 404 14.49 6.24 14.58
C LYS A 404 14.28 4.82 15.07
N GLY A 405 15.07 3.87 14.58
CA GLY A 405 15.05 2.48 15.02
C GLY A 405 15.54 2.31 16.46
N LEU A 406 14.87 1.42 17.20
CA LEU A 406 15.22 1.04 18.57
C LEU A 406 15.60 -0.43 18.69
N LEU A 407 14.79 -1.31 18.08
CA LEU A 407 14.95 -2.76 18.14
C LEU A 407 14.58 -3.39 16.80
N THR A 408 15.24 -4.50 16.46
CA THR A 408 14.92 -5.36 15.32
C THR A 408 14.32 -6.67 15.84
N VAL A 409 13.25 -7.14 15.19
CA VAL A 409 12.78 -8.53 15.26
C VAL A 409 12.85 -9.11 13.86
N LYS A 410 13.56 -10.23 13.69
CA LYS A 410 13.83 -10.83 12.38
C LYS A 410 12.75 -11.80 11.95
N ASP A 411 12.66 -12.01 10.64
CA ASP A 411 11.91 -13.09 10.00
C ASP A 411 10.45 -13.23 10.49
N VAL A 412 9.75 -12.09 10.65
CA VAL A 412 8.38 -12.05 11.14
C VAL A 412 7.43 -12.43 10.00
N SER A 413 6.71 -13.55 10.16
CA SER A 413 5.66 -13.98 9.22
C SER A 413 4.41 -13.10 9.34
N GLN A 414 3.60 -13.01 8.27
CA GLN A 414 2.24 -12.44 8.33
C GLN A 414 1.34 -13.12 9.38
N PHE A 415 1.62 -14.38 9.76
CA PHE A 415 0.93 -15.10 10.84
C PHE A 415 1.56 -14.86 12.22
N GLY A 416 2.53 -13.93 12.34
CA GLY A 416 3.27 -13.68 13.57
C GLY A 416 3.97 -14.95 14.08
N PRO A 417 3.77 -15.35 15.35
CA PRO A 417 4.36 -16.54 15.95
C PRO A 417 3.40 -17.75 15.90
N TYR A 418 2.32 -17.68 15.10
CA TYR A 418 1.25 -18.66 15.08
C TYR A 418 1.38 -19.66 13.92
N ASP A 419 0.83 -20.85 14.13
CA ASP A 419 0.63 -21.80 13.03
C ASP A 419 -0.44 -21.26 12.06
N PRO A 420 -0.21 -21.32 10.73
CA PRO A 420 -1.17 -20.81 9.75
C PRO A 420 -2.56 -21.47 9.81
N GLU A 421 -2.66 -22.77 10.08
CA GLU A 421 -3.97 -23.43 10.21
C GLU A 421 -4.74 -22.90 11.44
N LEU A 422 -4.02 -22.67 12.55
CA LEU A 422 -4.60 -22.10 13.78
C LEU A 422 -5.07 -20.65 13.57
N TYR A 423 -4.28 -19.82 12.88
CA TYR A 423 -4.61 -18.42 12.61
C TYR A 423 -5.80 -18.31 11.64
N LEU A 424 -5.78 -19.07 10.54
CA LEU A 424 -6.84 -19.06 9.53
C LEU A 424 -8.16 -19.65 10.04
N ALA A 425 -8.13 -20.49 11.08
CA ALA A 425 -9.33 -20.97 11.78
C ALA A 425 -10.03 -19.88 12.61
N GLN A 426 -9.36 -18.76 12.91
CA GLN A 426 -9.99 -17.61 13.58
C GLN A 426 -10.84 -16.79 12.60
N PRO A 427 -11.88 -16.08 13.08
CA PRO A 427 -12.53 -15.02 12.31
C PRO A 427 -11.52 -14.01 11.77
N SER A 428 -11.83 -13.38 10.64
CA SER A 428 -11.07 -12.22 10.15
C SER A 428 -11.11 -11.08 11.17
N ASP A 429 -10.02 -10.33 11.25
CA ASP A 429 -9.97 -9.12 12.07
C ASP A 429 -10.91 -8.03 11.53
N THR A 430 -11.66 -7.41 12.43
CA THR A 430 -12.71 -6.41 12.15
C THR A 430 -12.79 -5.40 13.30
N ASN A 431 -13.60 -4.35 13.18
CA ASN A 431 -13.87 -3.43 14.28
C ASN A 431 -14.50 -4.06 15.55
N VAL A 432 -14.90 -5.35 15.50
CA VAL A 432 -15.50 -6.10 16.62
C VAL A 432 -14.79 -7.41 16.97
N TYR A 433 -13.76 -7.81 16.22
CA TYR A 433 -12.96 -9.01 16.50
C TYR A 433 -11.48 -8.75 16.19
N PRO A 434 -10.55 -9.09 17.10
CA PRO A 434 -10.77 -9.64 18.43
C PRO A 434 -11.47 -8.65 19.38
N THR A 435 -12.07 -9.14 20.47
CA THR A 435 -12.95 -8.32 21.34
C THR A 435 -12.21 -7.29 22.21
N GLY A 436 -10.88 -7.25 22.15
CA GLY A 436 -10.04 -6.38 22.97
C GLY A 436 -9.82 -6.89 24.41
N ILE A 437 -10.63 -7.84 24.90
CA ILE A 437 -10.52 -8.39 26.26
C ILE A 437 -9.64 -9.64 26.23
N CYS A 438 -8.47 -9.60 26.86
CA CYS A 438 -7.48 -10.68 26.74
C CYS A 438 -7.94 -12.04 27.28
N SER A 439 -8.87 -12.07 28.24
CA SER A 439 -9.47 -13.32 28.75
C SER A 439 -10.51 -13.96 27.81
N GLU A 440 -10.88 -13.29 26.72
CA GLU A 440 -11.81 -13.81 25.70
C GLU A 440 -11.09 -14.35 24.45
N LEU A 441 -9.77 -14.16 24.33
CA LEU A 441 -9.00 -14.79 23.26
C LEU A 441 -8.96 -16.32 23.44
N PRO A 442 -8.92 -17.09 22.33
CA PRO A 442 -8.67 -18.53 22.39
C PRO A 442 -7.35 -18.83 23.09
N ALA A 443 -7.31 -19.85 23.94
CA ALA A 443 -6.12 -20.19 24.72
C ALA A 443 -4.92 -20.52 23.82
N GLU A 444 -5.18 -21.15 22.68
CA GLU A 444 -4.20 -21.51 21.66
C GLU A 444 -3.51 -20.27 21.06
N MET A 445 -4.22 -19.14 20.94
CA MET A 445 -3.65 -17.85 20.48
C MET A 445 -2.77 -17.17 21.55
N MET A 446 -2.72 -17.71 22.77
CA MET A 446 -1.84 -17.24 23.85
C MET A 446 -0.53 -18.05 23.94
N GLU A 447 -0.42 -19.17 23.21
CA GLU A 447 0.74 -20.09 23.26
C GLU A 447 1.83 -19.78 22.20
N GLY A 448 1.64 -18.74 21.38
CA GLY A 448 2.59 -18.33 20.34
C GLY A 448 3.99 -17.98 20.88
N ALA A 449 5.03 -18.42 20.16
CA ALA A 449 6.43 -18.27 20.54
C ALA A 449 6.83 -16.81 20.88
N PRO A 450 7.68 -16.59 21.90
CA PRO A 450 8.16 -15.24 22.24
C PRO A 450 9.05 -14.68 21.11
N TYR A 451 9.02 -13.36 20.93
CA TYR A 451 9.95 -12.68 20.01
C TYR A 451 11.33 -12.48 20.65
N GLU A 452 12.37 -12.53 19.82
CA GLU A 452 13.72 -12.09 20.16
C GLU A 452 13.89 -10.63 19.72
N PHE A 453 14.13 -9.74 20.68
CA PHE A 453 14.35 -8.32 20.43
C PHE A 453 15.85 -8.05 20.37
N LEU A 454 16.35 -7.85 19.15
CA LEU A 454 17.74 -7.49 18.89
C LEU A 454 17.91 -5.96 18.96
N PRO A 455 19.13 -5.45 19.23
CA PRO A 455 19.47 -4.05 18.97
C PRO A 455 19.13 -3.67 17.53
N PHE A 456 18.76 -2.40 17.31
CA PHE A 456 18.55 -1.90 15.96
C PHE A 456 19.83 -2.02 15.10
N GLY A 457 19.66 -2.55 13.88
CA GLY A 457 20.76 -2.78 12.92
C GLY A 457 21.49 -4.13 13.04
N ASP A 458 21.23 -4.95 14.08
CA ASP A 458 21.84 -6.29 14.24
C ASP A 458 21.17 -7.38 13.37
#